data_AF-A0ABC9XA98-F1
#
_entry.id   AF-A0ABC9XA98-F1
#
_cell.length_a   1.000
_cell.length_b   1.000
_cell.length_c   1.000
_cell.angle_alpha   90.00
_cell.angle_beta   90.00
_cell.angle_gamma   90.00
#
_symmetry.space_group_name_H-M   'P 1'
#
loop_
_entity.id
_entity.type
_entity.pdbx_description
1 polymer ?
#
loop_
_entity_poly.entity_id
_entity_poly.type
_entity_poly.pdbx_seq_one_letter_code
_entity_poly.pdbx_strand_id
1 'polypeptide(L)'
;MGGSESSHGGRKVSFGLDEREQVRVLQGIRLSEDVVNRMKESPQSKKDNQRSPHSSNGTAPSSPAAEGKPKSPTGIQPPMSSDSGQKSSAAEQELYKRYEREQALVQEELLRLAKREREAASEALNTALQRERNNTNEERQRVAQLAVDLQGKEAELKRQEAFYKEQLARIERKNAEIYKLTSEQYQEAATKAEEWIKRRNTDPVCASLQSQILKCYQENKREVLKCSELAKEYQRCVSAAQKELLVNSG
;
A
#
# COMPACT_ATOMS: atom_id res chain seq x y z
N MET A 1 -6.72 -25.50 -8.82
CA MET A 1 -7.00 -25.23 -10.24
C MET A 1 -6.19 -24.03 -10.66
N GLY A 2 -5.17 -24.26 -11.49
CA GLY A 2 -4.36 -23.20 -12.08
C GLY A 2 -5.12 -22.48 -13.19
N GLY A 3 -4.92 -21.17 -13.27
CA GLY A 3 -5.52 -20.31 -14.28
C GLY A 3 -4.50 -19.30 -14.77
N SER A 4 -3.61 -19.78 -15.65
CA SER A 4 -3.00 -19.08 -16.77
C SER A 4 -2.44 -17.66 -16.55
N GLU A 5 -1.13 -17.59 -16.38
CA GLU A 5 -0.32 -16.51 -16.94
C GLU A 5 -0.60 -16.41 -18.45
N SER A 6 -1.27 -15.33 -18.87
CA SER A 6 -1.32 -14.92 -20.27
C SER A 6 -0.33 -13.79 -20.47
N SER A 7 0.89 -14.16 -20.87
CA SER A 7 1.86 -13.28 -21.51
C SER A 7 1.32 -12.82 -22.86
N HIS A 8 0.44 -11.82 -22.89
CA HIS A 8 0.13 -11.04 -24.08
C HIS A 8 0.22 -9.56 -23.70
N GLY A 9 1.17 -8.86 -24.33
CA GLY A 9 1.45 -7.43 -24.12
C GLY A 9 0.22 -6.58 -24.38
N GLY A 10 -0.59 -6.34 -23.34
CA GLY A 10 -1.69 -5.39 -23.38
C GLY A 10 -1.13 -4.02 -23.69
N ARG A 11 -1.57 -3.41 -24.80
CA ARG A 11 -1.25 -2.02 -25.17
C ARG A 11 -1.60 -1.11 -23.99
N LYS A 12 -0.60 -0.68 -23.23
CA LYS A 12 -0.78 0.25 -22.10
C LYS A 12 -0.81 1.67 -22.64
N VAL A 13 -1.84 2.43 -22.28
CA VAL A 13 -2.01 3.83 -22.66
C VAL A 13 -1.63 4.73 -21.49
N SER A 14 -0.95 5.83 -21.79
CA SER A 14 -0.58 6.86 -20.80
C SER A 14 -1.51 8.04 -20.99
N PHE A 15 -2.10 8.53 -19.89
CA PHE A 15 -2.96 9.70 -19.89
C PHE A 15 -2.14 10.91 -19.44
N GLY A 16 -2.11 11.97 -20.26
CA GLY A 16 -1.49 13.25 -19.94
C GLY A 16 -2.45 14.39 -20.24
N LEU A 17 -2.38 15.47 -19.47
CA LEU A 17 -3.09 16.71 -19.77
C LEU A 17 -2.23 17.57 -20.70
N ASP A 18 -2.83 18.16 -21.73
CA ASP A 18 -2.15 19.12 -22.59
C ASP A 18 -2.23 20.55 -22.05
N GLU A 19 -1.62 21.50 -22.76
CA GLU A 19 -1.58 22.93 -22.39
C GLU A 19 -2.95 23.60 -22.29
N ARG A 20 -4.03 22.90 -22.70
CA ARG A 20 -5.42 23.36 -22.64
C ARG A 20 -6.26 22.54 -21.65
N GLU A 21 -5.59 21.80 -20.76
CA GLU A 21 -6.20 20.92 -19.76
C GLU A 21 -7.06 19.79 -20.36
N GLN A 22 -6.84 19.41 -21.63
CA GLN A 22 -7.56 18.32 -22.27
C GLN A 22 -6.80 17.00 -22.10
N VAL A 23 -7.52 15.93 -21.77
CA VAL A 23 -6.94 14.59 -21.60
C VAL A 23 -6.53 14.05 -22.97
N ARG A 24 -5.22 13.89 -23.20
CA ARG A 24 -4.67 13.19 -24.37
C ARG A 24 -4.27 11.77 -23.99
N VAL A 25 -4.67 10.83 -24.83
CA VAL A 25 -4.32 9.41 -24.70
C VAL A 25 -3.19 9.11 -25.67
N LEU A 26 -1.97 8.98 -25.15
CA LEU A 26 -0.81 8.62 -25.96
C LEU A 26 -0.59 7.11 -25.88
N GLN A 27 -0.67 6.44 -27.03
CA GLN A 27 -0.36 5.03 -27.16
C GLN A 27 1.16 4.87 -27.22
N GLY A 28 1.78 4.67 -26.05
CA GLY A 28 3.22 4.51 -25.92
C GLY A 28 3.61 3.09 -25.51
N ILE A 29 4.82 2.68 -25.88
CA ILE A 29 5.45 1.48 -25.32
C ILE A 29 6.11 1.90 -24.01
N ARG A 30 5.54 1.48 -22.87
CA ARG A 30 6.19 1.67 -21.57
C ARG A 30 7.33 0.66 -21.43
N LEU A 31 8.54 1.15 -21.20
CA LEU A 31 9.68 0.33 -20.80
C LEU A 31 9.39 -0.30 -19.44
N SER A 32 9.84 -1.54 -19.21
CA SER A 32 9.70 -2.20 -17.91
C SER A 32 10.47 -1.43 -16.83
N GLU A 33 10.03 -1.55 -15.57
CA GLU A 33 10.67 -0.92 -14.40
C GLU A 33 12.19 -1.14 -14.41
N ASP A 34 12.62 -2.36 -14.75
CA ASP A 34 14.04 -2.74 -14.84
C ASP A 34 14.81 -1.99 -15.93
N VAL A 35 14.20 -1.74 -17.09
CA VAL A 35 14.83 -0.99 -18.19
C VAL A 35 14.88 0.50 -17.83
N VAL A 36 13.83 1.02 -17.20
CA VAL A 36 13.79 2.42 -16.72
C VAL A 36 14.85 2.67 -15.66
N ASN A 37 15.02 1.75 -14.70
CA ASN A 37 16.05 1.86 -13.66
C ASN A 37 17.46 1.77 -14.25
N ARG A 38 17.68 0.86 -15.21
CA ARG A 38 18.96 0.75 -15.92
C ARG A 38 19.30 1.97 -16.77
N MET A 39 18.29 2.68 -17.28
CA MET A 39 18.48 3.93 -18.02
C MET A 39 18.65 5.15 -17.10
N LYS A 40 18.09 5.12 -15.90
CA LYS A 40 18.33 6.13 -14.85
C LYS A 40 19.74 6.02 -14.28
N GLU A 41 20.30 4.82 -14.24
CA GLU A 41 21.67 4.57 -13.85
C GLU A 41 22.61 4.80 -15.05
N SER A 42 23.11 6.03 -15.20
CA SER A 42 24.24 6.30 -16.12
C SER A 42 25.48 5.50 -15.70
N PRO A 43 26.31 5.02 -16.65
CA PRO A 43 27.34 4.04 -16.35
C PRO A 43 28.56 4.72 -15.73
N GLN A 44 28.66 4.70 -14.40
CA GLN A 44 29.94 4.97 -13.75
C GLN A 44 30.19 4.08 -12.54
N SER A 45 31.36 3.46 -12.59
CA SER A 45 32.06 2.70 -11.55
C SER A 45 31.57 1.27 -11.25
N LYS A 46 31.96 0.35 -12.14
CA LYS A 46 32.47 -0.95 -11.66
C LYS A 46 33.73 -0.66 -10.86
N LYS A 47 33.65 -0.72 -9.54
CA LYS A 47 34.81 -1.03 -8.69
C LYS A 47 34.56 -2.39 -8.08
N ASP A 48 35.55 -3.25 -8.30
CA ASP A 48 35.56 -4.66 -8.00
C ASP A 48 35.13 -5.01 -6.58
N ASN A 49 34.25 -6.00 -6.51
CA ASN A 49 34.26 -6.95 -5.41
C ASN A 49 35.62 -7.65 -5.38
N GLN A 50 36.34 -7.52 -4.28
CA GLN A 50 36.92 -8.71 -3.66
C GLN A 50 37.31 -8.46 -2.20
N ARG A 51 36.90 -9.45 -1.39
CA ARG A 51 37.52 -9.93 -0.15
C ARG A 51 36.84 -9.56 1.18
N SER A 52 35.89 -10.43 1.55
CA SER A 52 35.88 -11.05 2.89
C SER A 52 36.95 -12.17 2.93
N PRO A 53 37.48 -12.63 4.08
CA PRO A 53 36.67 -13.02 5.25
C PRO A 53 37.26 -12.67 6.63
N HIS A 54 36.46 -12.92 7.67
CA HIS A 54 36.76 -13.39 9.05
C HIS A 54 35.74 -12.73 9.98
N SER A 55 34.57 -13.34 10.22
CA SER A 55 34.30 -14.37 11.25
C SER A 55 34.77 -13.97 12.66
N SER A 56 33.84 -13.56 13.52
CA SER A 56 33.57 -14.27 14.79
C SER A 56 32.38 -13.63 15.53
N ASN A 57 31.43 -14.51 15.87
CA ASN A 57 30.37 -14.30 16.85
C ASN A 57 30.94 -14.06 18.26
N GLY A 58 30.17 -13.38 19.10
CA GLY A 58 30.34 -13.38 20.56
C GLY A 58 29.75 -12.12 21.16
N THR A 59 28.46 -12.09 21.46
CA THR A 59 27.93 -12.46 22.78
C THR A 59 28.45 -11.54 23.88
N ALA A 60 27.58 -10.61 24.31
CA ALA A 60 27.71 -9.98 25.61
C ALA A 60 27.76 -11.08 26.70
N PRO A 61 28.60 -10.90 27.71
CA PRO A 61 27.99 -10.78 29.02
C PRO A 61 28.66 -9.72 29.91
N SER A 62 27.78 -9.05 30.67
CA SER A 62 27.83 -8.93 32.11
C SER A 62 29.15 -8.56 32.80
N SER A 63 29.08 -7.46 33.53
CA SER A 63 29.93 -7.09 34.66
C SER A 63 30.27 -8.28 35.56
N PRO A 64 31.45 -8.22 36.21
CA PRO A 64 31.48 -8.51 37.63
C PRO A 64 31.89 -7.25 38.40
N ALA A 65 31.12 -7.02 39.45
CA ALA A 65 31.46 -6.14 40.55
C ALA A 65 32.89 -6.41 41.02
N ALA A 66 33.72 -5.38 41.01
CA ALA A 66 34.87 -5.33 41.90
C ALA A 66 34.35 -4.76 43.22
N GLU A 67 34.10 -5.65 44.16
CA GLU A 67 34.05 -5.35 45.60
C GLU A 67 35.39 -4.72 46.02
N GLY A 68 35.49 -3.41 45.83
CA GLY A 68 36.47 -2.57 46.50
C GLY A 68 35.97 -2.25 47.89
N LYS A 69 36.04 -3.24 48.78
CA LYS A 69 35.96 -3.07 50.24
C LYS A 69 36.72 -1.78 50.62
N PRO A 70 36.11 -0.78 51.27
CA PRO A 70 36.82 0.43 51.62
C PRO A 70 37.91 0.03 52.60
N LYS A 71 39.16 0.01 52.14
CA LYS A 71 40.29 0.04 53.06
C LYS A 71 40.17 1.37 53.76
N SER A 72 39.78 1.30 55.04
CA SER A 72 39.89 2.38 56.00
C SER A 72 41.17 3.16 55.71
N PRO A 73 41.14 4.49 55.55
CA PRO A 73 42.37 5.23 55.67
C PRO A 73 42.86 4.91 57.09
N THR A 74 44.03 4.28 57.17
CA THR A 74 44.76 4.12 58.42
C THR A 74 44.77 5.49 59.07
N GLY A 75 43.92 5.65 60.07
CA GLY A 75 43.90 6.83 60.91
C GLY A 75 45.29 6.94 61.47
N ILE A 76 45.99 8.01 61.11
CA ILE A 76 47.14 8.45 61.89
C ILE A 76 46.52 8.84 63.22
N GLN A 77 46.51 7.89 64.16
CA GLN A 77 46.17 8.18 65.54
C GLN A 77 47.16 9.23 66.04
N PRO A 78 46.71 10.28 66.75
CA PRO A 78 47.64 11.07 67.53
C PRO A 78 48.35 10.15 68.53
N PRO A 79 49.64 10.36 68.83
CA PRO A 79 50.33 9.53 69.80
C PRO A 79 49.63 9.67 71.15
N MET A 80 49.02 8.59 71.62
CA MET A 80 48.47 8.49 72.95
C MET A 80 49.61 8.67 73.95
N SER A 81 49.48 9.67 74.82
CA SER A 81 50.36 9.93 75.96
C SER A 81 50.32 8.73 76.91
N SER A 82 51.32 7.87 76.79
CA SER A 82 51.60 6.86 77.80
C SER A 82 52.34 7.54 78.94
N ASP A 83 51.71 7.51 80.10
CA ASP A 83 52.22 7.91 81.40
C ASP A 83 53.66 7.42 81.64
N SER A 84 54.62 8.32 81.54
CA SER A 84 55.88 8.24 82.28
C SER A 84 56.39 9.66 82.49
N GLY A 85 56.61 10.01 83.76
CA GLY A 85 57.07 11.33 84.17
C GLY A 85 58.43 11.67 83.61
N GLN A 86 58.45 12.27 82.42
CA GLN A 86 59.63 12.87 81.82
C GLN A 86 59.17 14.10 81.06
N LYS A 87 59.70 15.28 81.44
CA LYS A 87 59.35 16.59 80.86
C LYS A 87 59.49 16.49 79.34
N SER A 88 58.38 16.35 78.62
CA SER A 88 58.34 16.48 77.16
C SER A 88 59.08 17.76 76.82
N SER A 89 60.16 17.66 76.03
CA SER A 89 60.94 18.84 75.71
C SER A 89 60.06 19.84 74.99
N ALA A 90 60.29 21.15 75.19
CA ALA A 90 59.49 22.19 74.55
C ALA A 90 59.37 22.01 73.02
N ALA A 91 60.37 21.37 72.40
CA ALA A 91 60.41 21.05 70.98
C ALA A 91 59.36 20.01 70.54
N GLU A 92 59.07 18.98 71.32
CA GLU A 92 58.08 17.94 70.96
C GLU A 92 56.65 18.47 71.00
N GLN A 93 56.34 19.29 72.01
CA GLN A 93 55.04 19.96 72.10
C GLN A 93 54.83 20.96 70.95
N GLU A 94 55.89 21.61 70.49
CA GLU A 94 55.84 22.53 69.36
C GLU A 94 55.60 21.81 68.03
N LEU A 95 56.23 20.64 67.82
CA LEU A 95 55.99 19.79 66.66
C LEU A 95 54.54 19.30 66.58
N TYR A 96 53.99 18.86 67.72
CA TYR A 96 52.60 18.39 67.78
C TYR A 96 51.61 19.53 67.48
N LYS A 97 51.82 20.72 68.06
CA LYS A 97 51.03 21.92 67.74
C LYS A 97 51.11 22.32 66.27
N ARG A 98 52.27 22.14 65.63
CA ARG A 98 52.43 22.39 64.19
C ARG A 98 51.63 21.38 63.36
N TYR A 99 51.70 20.10 63.72
CA TYR A 99 50.94 19.04 63.05
C TYR A 99 49.42 19.29 63.11
N GLU A 100 48.87 19.64 64.28
CA GLU A 100 47.43 19.95 64.41
C GLU A 100 47.01 21.16 63.56
N ARG A 101 47.87 22.19 63.48
CA ARG A 101 47.63 23.35 62.60
C ARG A 101 47.62 22.95 61.13
N GLU A 102 48.56 22.11 60.70
CA GLU A 102 48.58 21.62 59.32
C GLU A 102 47.38 20.73 58.99
N GLN A 103 46.95 19.87 59.93
CA GLN A 103 45.72 19.09 59.81
C GLN A 103 44.49 19.99 59.61
N ALA A 104 44.38 21.07 60.40
CA ALA A 104 43.28 22.02 60.28
C ALA A 104 43.27 22.72 58.91
N LEU A 105 44.44 23.14 58.40
CA LEU A 105 44.57 23.76 57.07
C LEU A 105 44.20 22.79 55.94
N VAL A 106 44.67 21.53 56.04
CA VAL A 106 44.32 20.49 55.07
C VAL A 106 42.82 20.20 55.08
N GLN A 107 42.21 20.12 56.27
CA GLN A 107 40.77 19.89 56.40
C GLN A 107 39.94 21.05 55.83
N GLU A 108 40.37 22.29 56.06
CA GLU A 108 39.75 23.49 55.47
C GLU A 108 39.84 23.50 53.94
N GLU A 109 41.02 23.19 53.38
CA GLU A 109 41.21 23.13 51.92
C GLU A 109 40.36 22.02 51.28
N LEU A 110 40.24 20.85 51.91
CA LEU A 110 39.38 19.77 51.43
C LEU A 110 37.90 20.18 51.41
N LEU A 111 37.42 20.87 52.45
CA LEU A 111 36.04 21.39 52.48
C LEU A 111 35.82 22.44 51.38
N ARG A 112 36.81 23.31 51.16
CA ARG A 112 36.75 24.32 50.10
C ARG A 112 36.72 23.69 48.71
N LEU A 113 37.52 22.66 48.47
CA LEU A 113 37.51 21.86 47.24
C LEU A 113 36.16 21.16 47.04
N ALA A 114 35.66 20.44 48.05
CA ALA A 114 34.39 19.75 47.99
C ALA A 114 33.21 20.69 47.70
N LYS A 115 33.23 21.91 48.26
CA LYS A 115 32.23 22.94 47.97
C LYS A 115 32.27 23.35 46.49
N ARG A 116 33.46 23.62 45.95
CA ARG A 116 33.63 23.98 44.53
C ARG A 116 33.19 22.87 43.59
N GLU A 117 33.56 21.62 43.90
CA GLU A 117 33.14 20.47 43.10
C GLU A 117 31.62 20.32 43.08
N ARG A 118 30.96 20.51 44.23
CA ARG A 118 29.49 20.47 44.32
C ARG A 118 28.83 21.60 43.55
N GLU A 119 29.35 22.82 43.65
CA GLU A 119 28.85 23.98 42.92
C GLU A 119 29.02 23.78 41.40
N ALA A 120 30.20 23.35 40.96
CA ALA A 120 30.48 23.03 39.56
C ALA A 120 29.58 21.89 39.04
N ALA A 121 29.39 20.83 39.83
CA ALA A 121 28.49 19.74 39.47
C ALA A 121 27.02 20.20 39.38
N SER A 122 26.57 21.07 40.28
CA SER A 122 25.23 21.65 40.24
C SER A 122 25.02 22.56 39.04
N GLU A 123 26.03 23.36 38.68
CA GLU A 123 25.98 24.24 37.51
C GLU A 123 25.98 23.40 36.22
N ALA A 124 26.82 22.37 36.13
CA ALA A 124 26.84 21.44 35.01
C ALA A 124 25.48 20.72 34.84
N LEU A 125 24.88 20.27 35.94
CA LEU A 125 23.56 19.65 35.94
C LEU A 125 22.47 20.62 35.48
N ASN A 126 22.41 21.83 36.05
CA ASN A 126 21.44 22.85 35.65
C ASN A 126 21.58 23.18 34.16
N THR A 127 22.81 23.30 33.67
CA THR A 127 23.07 23.55 32.25
C THR A 127 22.61 22.39 31.36
N ALA A 128 22.86 21.15 31.76
CA ALA A 128 22.37 19.96 31.04
C ALA A 128 20.85 19.92 31.00
N LEU A 129 20.18 20.19 32.12
CA LEU A 129 18.71 20.23 32.20
C LEU A 129 18.11 21.32 31.32
N GLN A 130 18.73 22.51 31.26
CA GLN A 130 18.27 23.58 30.36
C GLN A 130 18.40 23.19 28.89
N ARG A 131 19.51 22.53 28.51
CA ARG A 131 19.69 22.03 27.14
C ARG A 131 18.62 20.99 26.78
N GLU A 132 18.38 20.01 27.65
CA GLU A 132 17.33 19.01 27.43
C GLU A 132 15.93 19.64 27.33
N ARG A 133 15.64 20.63 28.17
CA ARG A 133 14.37 21.36 28.10
C ARG A 133 14.21 22.13 26.79
N ASN A 134 15.28 22.76 26.30
CA ASN A 134 15.24 23.46 25.02
C ASN A 134 15.06 22.48 23.86
N ASN A 135 15.81 21.37 23.84
CA ASN A 135 15.69 20.33 22.83
C ASN A 135 14.26 19.74 22.78
N THR A 136 13.70 19.40 23.94
CA THR A 136 12.33 18.86 24.02
C THR A 136 11.28 19.87 23.59
N ASN A 137 11.45 21.16 23.89
CA ASN A 137 10.55 22.21 23.41
C ASN A 137 10.65 22.40 21.89
N GLU A 138 11.86 22.40 21.32
CA GLU A 138 12.05 22.46 19.87
C GLU A 138 11.42 21.26 19.16
N GLU A 139 11.60 20.05 19.69
CA GLU A 139 11.00 18.85 19.15
C GLU A 139 9.46 18.92 19.21
N ARG A 140 8.89 19.37 20.34
CA ARG A 140 7.45 19.61 20.47
C ARG A 140 6.93 20.61 19.45
N GLN A 141 7.65 21.71 19.20
CA GLN A 141 7.27 22.69 18.18
C GLN A 141 7.32 22.08 16.77
N ARG A 142 8.36 21.30 16.45
CA ARG A 142 8.47 20.61 15.16
C ARG A 142 7.33 19.61 14.96
N VAL A 143 7.00 18.83 15.98
CA VAL A 143 5.88 17.88 15.95
C VAL A 143 4.55 18.61 15.78
N ALA A 144 4.33 19.72 16.50
CA ALA A 144 3.13 20.53 16.37
C ALA A 144 2.97 21.12 14.97
N GLN A 145 4.06 21.65 14.39
CA GLN A 145 4.04 22.16 13.02
C GLN A 145 3.72 21.06 12.01
N LEU A 146 4.37 19.89 12.14
CA LEU A 146 4.11 18.75 11.27
C LEU A 146 2.65 18.27 11.37
N ALA A 147 2.06 18.28 12.56
CA ALA A 147 0.66 17.92 12.74
C ALA A 147 -0.29 18.86 11.98
N VAL A 148 -0.03 20.17 12.00
CA VAL A 148 -0.81 21.17 11.25
C VAL A 148 -0.63 20.95 9.73
N ASP A 149 0.59 20.72 9.27
CA ASP A 149 0.88 20.47 7.86
C ASP A 149 0.16 19.21 7.36
N LEU A 150 0.21 18.12 8.15
CA LEU A 150 -0.48 16.87 7.84
C LEU A 150 -1.99 17.05 7.78
N GLN A 151 -2.58 17.79 8.73
CA GLN A 151 -4.01 18.10 8.71
C GLN A 151 -4.39 18.89 7.45
N GLY A 152 -3.56 19.84 7.01
CA GLY A 152 -3.76 20.57 5.76
C GLY A 152 -3.71 19.65 4.53
N LYS A 153 -2.75 18.72 4.50
CA LYS A 153 -2.65 17.72 3.41
C LYS A 153 -3.84 16.77 3.39
N GLU A 154 -4.31 16.32 4.55
CA GLU A 154 -5.49 15.46 4.65
C GLU A 154 -6.75 16.18 4.18
N ALA A 155 -6.93 17.45 4.54
CA ALA A 155 -8.06 18.26 4.06
C ALA A 155 -8.04 18.45 2.53
N GLU A 156 -6.87 18.70 1.94
CA GLU A 156 -6.72 18.83 0.49
C GLU A 156 -7.00 17.51 -0.23
N LEU A 157 -6.46 16.38 0.27
CA LEU A 157 -6.75 15.06 -0.27
C LEU A 157 -8.25 14.75 -0.23
N LYS A 158 -8.91 15.05 0.90
CA LYS A 158 -10.36 14.86 1.05
C LYS A 158 -11.17 15.71 0.08
N ARG A 159 -10.73 16.94 -0.19
CA ARG A 159 -11.35 17.83 -1.19
C ARG A 159 -11.25 17.24 -2.60
N GLN A 160 -10.07 16.72 -2.96
CA GLN A 160 -9.85 16.09 -4.26
C GLN A 160 -10.65 14.79 -4.39
N GLU A 161 -10.67 13.96 -3.36
CA GLU A 161 -11.48 12.73 -3.33
C GLU A 161 -12.96 13.05 -3.53
N ALA A 162 -13.50 14.03 -2.81
CA ALA A 162 -14.89 14.44 -2.95
C ALA A 162 -15.20 14.93 -4.38
N PHE A 163 -14.30 15.73 -4.96
CA PHE A 163 -14.44 16.21 -6.34
C PHE A 163 -14.49 15.06 -7.35
N TYR A 164 -13.53 14.14 -7.31
CA TYR A 164 -13.48 13.03 -8.26
C TYR A 164 -14.63 12.05 -8.06
N LYS A 165 -15.05 11.81 -6.81
CA LYS A 165 -16.22 11.00 -6.50
C LYS A 165 -17.49 11.59 -7.08
N GLU A 166 -17.66 12.91 -7.02
CA GLU A 166 -18.79 13.59 -7.63
C GLU A 166 -18.76 13.51 -9.17
N GLN A 167 -17.58 13.68 -9.79
CA GLN A 167 -17.45 13.53 -11.24
C GLN A 167 -17.78 12.10 -11.70
N LEU A 168 -17.28 11.08 -11.00
CA LEU A 168 -17.59 9.69 -11.29
C LEU A 168 -19.10 9.43 -11.16
N ALA A 169 -19.71 9.86 -10.05
CA ALA A 169 -21.16 9.72 -9.85
C ALA A 169 -21.98 10.45 -10.91
N ARG A 170 -21.48 11.56 -11.46
CA ARG A 170 -22.12 12.28 -12.57
C ARG A 170 -22.02 11.50 -13.89
N ILE A 171 -20.85 10.94 -14.19
CA ILE A 171 -20.63 10.13 -15.39
C ILE A 171 -21.48 8.85 -15.31
N GLU A 172 -21.49 8.17 -14.17
CA GLU A 172 -22.31 6.97 -13.93
C GLU A 172 -23.80 7.24 -14.14
N ARG A 173 -24.32 8.35 -13.58
CA ARG A 173 -25.73 8.75 -13.80
C ARG A 173 -26.03 9.00 -15.28
N LYS A 174 -25.21 9.78 -15.97
CA LYS A 174 -25.39 10.04 -17.41
C LYS A 174 -25.34 8.76 -18.23
N ASN A 175 -24.39 7.89 -17.94
CA ASN A 175 -24.27 6.61 -18.62
C ASN A 175 -25.52 5.76 -18.38
N ALA A 176 -26.00 5.66 -17.14
CA ALA A 176 -27.22 4.92 -16.81
C ALA A 176 -28.46 5.48 -17.53
N GLU A 177 -28.61 6.80 -17.59
CA GLU A 177 -29.69 7.46 -18.34
C GLU A 177 -29.61 7.15 -19.85
N ILE A 178 -28.42 7.24 -20.44
CA ILE A 178 -28.21 6.91 -21.86
C ILE A 178 -28.53 5.44 -22.13
N TYR A 179 -28.06 4.51 -21.28
CA TYR A 179 -28.37 3.08 -21.44
C TYR A 179 -29.87 2.81 -21.35
N LYS A 180 -30.55 3.44 -20.40
CA LYS A 180 -32.00 3.32 -20.24
C LYS A 180 -32.73 3.81 -21.48
N LEU A 181 -32.45 5.05 -21.91
CA LEU A 181 -33.09 5.64 -23.10
C LEU A 181 -32.82 4.82 -24.36
N THR A 182 -31.57 4.36 -24.55
CA THR A 182 -31.19 3.55 -25.71
C THR A 182 -31.91 2.20 -25.70
N SER A 183 -32.04 1.57 -24.53
CA SER A 183 -32.78 0.32 -24.38
C SER A 183 -34.27 0.50 -24.67
N GLU A 184 -34.87 1.60 -24.21
CA GLU A 184 -36.28 1.92 -24.48
C GLU A 184 -36.52 2.16 -25.96
N GLN A 185 -35.67 2.96 -26.62
CA GLN A 185 -35.75 3.22 -28.06
C GLN A 185 -35.56 1.94 -28.89
N TYR A 186 -34.61 1.09 -28.50
CA TYR A 186 -34.41 -0.20 -29.17
C TYR A 186 -35.64 -1.09 -29.02
N GLN A 187 -36.20 -1.18 -27.81
CA GLN A 187 -37.37 -2.00 -27.56
C GLN A 187 -38.59 -1.48 -28.32
N GLU A 188 -38.82 -0.17 -28.35
CA GLU A 188 -39.90 0.44 -29.13
C GLU A 188 -39.73 0.18 -30.63
N ALA A 189 -38.52 0.33 -31.15
CA ALA A 189 -38.22 0.03 -32.55
C ALA A 189 -38.43 -1.46 -32.86
N ALA A 190 -38.05 -2.35 -31.94
CA ALA A 190 -38.26 -3.79 -32.07
C ALA A 190 -39.74 -4.15 -32.06
N THR A 191 -40.54 -3.65 -31.09
CA THR A 191 -41.98 -3.92 -31.03
C THR A 191 -42.70 -3.38 -32.25
N LYS A 192 -42.34 -2.18 -32.70
CA LYS A 192 -42.89 -1.61 -33.94
C LYS A 192 -42.51 -2.49 -35.13
N ALA A 193 -41.25 -2.90 -35.26
CA ALA A 193 -40.85 -3.80 -36.33
C ALA A 193 -41.63 -5.13 -36.28
N GLU A 194 -41.85 -5.71 -35.10
CA GLU A 194 -42.66 -6.93 -34.91
C GLU A 194 -44.12 -6.76 -35.33
N GLU A 195 -44.72 -5.58 -35.14
CA GLU A 195 -46.09 -5.28 -35.60
C GLU A 195 -46.19 -5.25 -37.14
N TRP A 196 -45.23 -4.64 -37.81
CA TRP A 196 -45.26 -4.47 -39.28
C TRP A 196 -44.69 -5.70 -40.02
N ILE A 197 -43.75 -6.42 -39.42
CA ILE A 197 -43.19 -7.64 -39.98
C ILE A 197 -44.20 -8.76 -39.74
N LYS A 198 -45.02 -9.04 -40.77
CA LYS A 198 -45.87 -10.22 -40.77
C LYS A 198 -45.02 -11.45 -40.48
N ARG A 199 -45.35 -12.18 -39.40
CA ARG A 199 -44.77 -13.50 -39.16
C ARG A 199 -44.99 -14.33 -40.41
N ARG A 200 -43.90 -14.86 -40.99
CA ARG A 200 -44.01 -15.81 -42.10
C ARG A 200 -44.90 -16.95 -41.63
N ASN A 201 -45.95 -17.24 -42.39
CA ASN A 201 -46.77 -18.39 -42.10
C ASN A 201 -45.90 -19.64 -42.29
N THR A 202 -45.64 -20.35 -41.19
CA THR A 202 -44.88 -21.60 -41.17
C THR A 202 -45.77 -22.83 -41.33
N ASP A 203 -47.08 -22.64 -41.47
CA ASP A 203 -48.02 -23.73 -41.64
C ASP A 203 -47.70 -24.48 -42.94
N PRO A 204 -47.51 -25.81 -42.88
CA PRO A 204 -47.21 -26.59 -44.06
C PRO A 204 -48.38 -26.52 -45.04
N VAL A 205 -48.08 -26.07 -46.25
CA VAL A 205 -49.05 -26.05 -47.34
C VAL A 205 -49.51 -27.49 -47.63
N CYS A 206 -50.83 -27.68 -47.79
CA CYS A 206 -51.44 -28.98 -48.07
C CYS A 206 -51.26 -30.02 -46.94
N ALA A 207 -51.10 -29.61 -45.69
CA ALA A 207 -50.85 -30.48 -44.53
C ALA A 207 -51.79 -31.70 -44.43
N SER A 208 -53.08 -31.51 -44.71
CA SER A 208 -54.09 -32.57 -44.68
C SER A 208 -53.85 -33.61 -45.78
N LEU A 209 -53.65 -33.18 -47.03
CA LEU A 209 -53.32 -34.04 -48.17
C LEU A 209 -51.97 -34.74 -47.97
N GLN A 210 -50.98 -34.04 -47.40
CA GLN A 210 -49.69 -34.61 -47.04
C GLN A 210 -49.84 -35.77 -46.04
N SER A 211 -50.69 -35.60 -45.04
CA SER A 211 -50.96 -36.65 -44.04
C SER A 211 -51.67 -37.86 -44.68
N GLN A 212 -52.65 -37.60 -45.55
CA GLN A 212 -53.40 -38.66 -46.23
C GLN A 212 -52.54 -39.45 -47.21
N ILE A 213 -51.70 -38.79 -48.01
CA ILE A 213 -50.84 -39.48 -48.99
C ILE A 213 -49.77 -40.33 -48.30
N LEU A 214 -49.18 -39.82 -47.22
CA LEU A 214 -48.21 -40.58 -46.41
C LEU A 214 -48.88 -41.82 -45.79
N LYS A 215 -50.10 -41.68 -45.27
CA LYS A 215 -50.89 -42.80 -44.75
C LYS A 215 -51.17 -43.85 -45.84
N CYS A 216 -51.61 -43.41 -47.02
CA CYS A 216 -51.89 -44.33 -48.13
C CYS A 216 -50.66 -45.16 -48.55
N TYR A 217 -49.48 -44.53 -48.66
CA TYR A 217 -48.25 -45.26 -49.00
C TYR A 217 -47.78 -46.20 -47.89
N GLN A 218 -48.02 -45.86 -46.62
CA GLN A 218 -47.73 -46.75 -45.50
C GLN A 218 -48.60 -48.01 -45.55
N GLU A 219 -49.87 -47.88 -45.93
CA GLU A 219 -50.82 -48.98 -46.05
C GLU A 219 -50.61 -49.81 -47.33
N ASN A 220 -50.08 -49.22 -48.41
CA ASN A 220 -49.94 -49.85 -49.74
C ASN A 220 -48.48 -49.97 -50.24
N LYS A 221 -47.58 -50.51 -49.42
CA LYS A 221 -46.12 -50.53 -49.69
C LYS A 221 -45.70 -51.22 -50.99
N ARG A 222 -46.42 -52.26 -51.43
CA ARG A 222 -46.12 -53.01 -52.68
C ARG A 222 -46.99 -52.60 -53.86
N GLU A 223 -48.01 -51.76 -53.63
CA GLU A 223 -49.03 -51.39 -54.62
C GLU A 223 -49.26 -49.87 -54.61
N VAL A 224 -48.17 -49.11 -54.69
CA VAL A 224 -48.14 -47.65 -54.55
C VAL A 224 -49.04 -46.90 -55.55
N LEU A 225 -49.36 -47.51 -56.69
CA LEU A 225 -50.24 -46.93 -57.71
C LEU A 225 -51.69 -46.75 -57.24
N LYS A 226 -52.13 -47.46 -56.18
CA LYS A 226 -53.44 -47.23 -55.55
C LYS A 226 -53.56 -45.83 -54.92
N CYS A 227 -52.44 -45.20 -54.58
CA CYS A 227 -52.38 -43.85 -54.03
C CYS A 227 -52.24 -42.76 -55.11
N SER A 228 -52.30 -43.12 -56.39
CA SER A 228 -52.01 -42.20 -57.50
C SER A 228 -52.96 -41.00 -57.59
N GLU A 229 -54.25 -41.18 -57.34
CA GLU A 229 -55.21 -40.07 -57.32
C GLU A 229 -54.92 -39.08 -56.20
N LEU A 230 -54.60 -39.59 -55.00
CA LEU A 230 -54.23 -38.78 -53.84
C LEU A 230 -52.88 -38.04 -54.06
N ALA A 231 -51.95 -38.68 -54.78
CA ALA A 231 -50.71 -38.04 -55.20
C ALA A 231 -50.93 -36.89 -56.19
N LYS A 232 -51.84 -37.07 -57.16
CA LYS A 232 -52.23 -36.01 -58.09
C LYS A 232 -52.91 -34.85 -57.38
N GLU A 233 -53.74 -35.12 -56.37
CA GLU A 233 -54.38 -34.08 -55.55
C GLU A 233 -53.38 -33.28 -54.73
N TYR A 234 -52.46 -33.96 -54.04
CA TYR A 234 -51.38 -33.31 -53.31
C TYR A 234 -50.51 -32.45 -54.25
N GLN A 235 -50.12 -32.98 -55.41
CA GLN A 235 -49.33 -32.24 -56.39
C GLN A 235 -50.07 -31.00 -56.92
N ARG A 236 -51.36 -31.11 -57.24
CA ARG A 236 -52.19 -29.97 -57.63
C ARG A 236 -52.24 -28.90 -56.55
N CYS A 237 -52.41 -29.29 -55.30
CA CYS A 237 -52.42 -28.38 -54.16
C CYS A 237 -51.06 -27.65 -54.00
N VAL A 238 -49.94 -28.37 -54.07
CA VAL A 238 -48.59 -27.77 -53.98
C VAL A 238 -48.34 -26.80 -55.13
N SER A 239 -48.66 -27.19 -56.37
CA SER A 239 -48.47 -26.33 -57.54
C SER A 239 -49.35 -25.08 -57.52
N ALA A 240 -50.59 -25.18 -57.03
CA ALA A 240 -51.48 -24.03 -56.85
C ALA A 240 -50.91 -23.06 -55.81
N ALA A 241 -50.49 -23.57 -54.64
CA ALA A 241 -49.90 -22.75 -53.61
C ALA A 241 -48.56 -22.11 -54.02
N GLN A 242 -47.73 -22.83 -54.79
CA GLN A 242 -46.49 -22.29 -55.33
C GLN A 242 -46.76 -21.10 -56.27
N LYS A 243 -47.81 -21.16 -57.11
CA LYS A 243 -48.22 -20.04 -57.96
C LYS A 243 -48.70 -18.84 -57.13
N GLU A 244 -49.52 -19.08 -56.11
CA GLU A 244 -50.01 -18.01 -55.21
C GLU A 244 -48.88 -17.34 -54.42
N LEU A 245 -47.88 -18.09 -53.94
CA LEU A 245 -46.74 -17.53 -53.21
C LEU A 245 -45.82 -16.69 -54.11
N LEU A 246 -45.64 -17.08 -55.38
CA LEU A 246 -44.83 -16.34 -56.35
C LEU A 246 -45.48 -15.01 -56.80
N VAL A 247 -46.81 -14.93 -56.84
CA VAL A 247 -47.55 -13.72 -57.23
C VAL A 247 -47.59 -12.68 -56.10
N ASN A 248 -47.60 -13.10 -54.83
CA ASN A 248 -47.65 -12.22 -53.66
C ASN A 248 -46.29 -11.65 -53.20
N SER A 249 -45.22 -11.90 -53.97
CA SER A 249 -43.84 -11.47 -53.66
C SER A 249 -43.34 -10.32 -54.55
N GLY A 250 -44.20 -9.74 -55.40
CA GLY A 250 -43.89 -8.65 -56.34
C GLY A 250 -44.38 -7.29 -55.89
#